data_AF-A0A6P0K5A7-F1
#
_entry.id   AF-A0A6P0K5A7-F1
#
_cell.length_a   1.000
_cell.length_b   1.000
_cell.length_c   1.000
_cell.angle_alpha   90.00
_cell.angle_beta   90.00
_cell.angle_gamma   90.00
#
_symmetry.space_group_name_H-M   'P 1'
#
loop_
_entity.id
_entity.type
_entity.pdbx_description
1 polymer ?
#
loop_
_entity_poly.entity_id
_entity_poly.type
_entity_poly.pdbx_seq_one_letter_code
_entity_poly.pdbx_strand_id
1 'polypeptide(L)'
;MTDNYIYVIIALLPLSACMLVFQVNPYHALVIRGILGAVAALVYAVLGAADVALTEALVGTMLAITLYAVAARSSLTMRLGVLQNEEIELDSDSIADGKAKQHFVQLKDDLKTILSKHYMRLELVPYTDRQTLQQALMDKEVHATCIRDERSPQDNQKQLGYEFSTQPYHTQTRVQRLYEIMQTELASPAVTTLTYVKAPEIAEHYK
;
A
#
# COMPACT_ATOMS: atom_id res chain seq x y z
N MET A 1 32.65 37.27 -20.11
CA MET A 1 31.27 37.39 -19.59
C MET A 1 30.46 36.12 -19.91
N THR A 2 31.09 34.95 -19.88
CA THR A 2 30.64 33.80 -20.70
C THR A 2 30.60 32.46 -19.96
N ASP A 3 30.66 32.45 -18.63
CA ASP A 3 30.58 31.20 -17.85
C ASP A 3 29.55 31.26 -16.71
N ASN A 4 28.89 32.42 -16.51
CA ASN A 4 27.92 32.57 -15.43
C ASN A 4 26.72 31.63 -15.56
N TYR A 5 26.32 31.32 -16.80
CA TYR A 5 25.23 30.36 -17.06
C TYR A 5 25.61 28.92 -16.66
N ILE A 6 26.90 28.56 -16.71
CA ILE A 6 27.37 27.23 -16.29
C ILE A 6 27.18 27.07 -14.79
N TYR A 7 27.50 28.09 -14.00
CA TYR A 7 27.25 28.08 -12.55
C TYR A 7 25.76 27.96 -12.22
N VAL A 8 24.89 28.65 -12.98
CA VAL A 8 23.43 28.54 -12.82
C VAL A 8 22.96 27.11 -13.12
N ILE A 9 23.45 26.50 -14.20
CA ILE A 9 23.13 25.13 -14.59
C ILE A 9 23.60 24.13 -13.53
N ILE A 10 24.83 24.27 -13.03
CA ILE A 10 25.38 23.39 -11.99
C ILE A 10 24.58 23.54 -10.69
N ALA A 11 24.13 24.76 -10.34
CA ALA A 11 23.33 25.01 -9.15
C ALA A 11 21.92 24.37 -9.20
N LEU A 12 21.37 24.08 -10.40
CA LEU A 12 20.10 23.35 -10.53
C LEU A 12 20.21 21.90 -10.05
N LEU A 13 21.40 21.30 -10.08
CA LEU A 13 21.62 19.92 -9.67
C LEU A 13 21.39 19.71 -8.16
N PRO A 14 22.07 20.41 -7.23
CA PRO A 14 21.78 20.28 -5.80
C PRO A 14 20.38 20.77 -5.45
N LEU A 15 19.83 21.76 -6.16
CA LEU A 15 18.46 22.23 -5.95
C LEU A 15 17.43 21.14 -6.26
N SER A 16 17.52 20.50 -7.43
CA SER A 16 16.64 19.40 -7.81
C SER A 16 16.84 18.16 -6.94
N ALA A 17 18.07 17.88 -6.49
CA ALA A 17 18.35 16.82 -5.53
C ALA A 17 17.66 17.07 -4.18
N CYS A 18 17.72 18.30 -3.65
CA CYS A 18 17.00 18.67 -2.44
C CYS A 18 15.49 18.49 -2.61
N MET A 19 14.91 18.99 -3.71
CA MET A 19 13.49 18.82 -3.99
C MET A 19 13.07 17.35 -4.02
N LEU A 20 13.94 16.47 -4.54
CA LEU A 20 13.68 15.02 -4.58
C LEU A 20 13.65 14.41 -3.18
N VAL A 21 14.66 14.70 -2.35
CA VAL A 21 14.80 14.10 -1.01
C VAL A 21 13.62 14.46 -0.09
N PHE A 22 13.07 15.66 -0.22
CA PHE A 22 11.92 16.10 0.58
C PHE A 22 10.56 15.68 0.04
N GLN A 23 10.51 15.03 -1.13
CA GLN A 23 9.25 14.66 -1.75
C GLN A 23 8.64 13.41 -1.10
N VAL A 24 7.48 13.57 -0.46
CA VAL A 24 6.76 12.47 0.19
C VAL A 24 5.96 11.62 -0.80
N ASN A 25 5.41 12.24 -1.85
CA ASN A 25 4.63 11.54 -2.87
C ASN A 25 5.54 10.82 -3.87
N PRO A 26 5.47 9.48 -4.00
CA PRO A 26 6.35 8.70 -4.86
C PRO A 26 6.22 9.07 -6.36
N TYR A 27 5.02 9.45 -6.82
CA TYR A 27 4.82 9.85 -8.22
C TYR A 27 5.53 11.16 -8.54
N HIS A 28 5.42 12.15 -7.64
CA HIS A 28 6.14 13.41 -7.80
C HIS A 28 7.65 13.21 -7.63
N ALA A 29 8.09 12.35 -6.70
CA ALA A 29 9.50 12.05 -6.50
C ALA A 29 10.12 11.44 -7.77
N LEU A 30 9.38 10.58 -8.47
CA LEU A 30 9.80 9.97 -9.73
C LEU A 30 9.91 10.99 -10.87
N VAL A 31 8.98 11.96 -10.96
CA VAL A 31 9.08 13.06 -11.93
C VAL A 31 10.30 13.93 -11.63
N ILE A 32 10.51 14.31 -10.36
CA ILE A 32 11.67 15.12 -9.94
C ILE A 32 12.98 14.35 -10.18
N ARG A 33 13.00 13.02 -9.99
CA ARG A 33 14.13 12.16 -10.35
C ARG A 33 14.49 12.27 -11.84
N GLY A 34 13.49 12.32 -12.71
CA GLY A 34 13.72 12.55 -14.14
C GLY A 34 14.28 13.92 -14.45
N ILE A 35 13.78 14.97 -13.77
CA ILE A 35 14.31 16.32 -13.92
C ILE A 35 15.77 16.39 -13.44
N LEU A 36 16.08 15.83 -12.26
CA LEU A 36 17.43 15.77 -11.71
C LEU A 36 18.40 15.10 -12.70
N GLY A 37 17.99 13.97 -13.27
CA GLY A 37 18.80 13.26 -14.26
C GLY A 37 18.97 14.02 -15.57
N ALA A 38 17.92 14.70 -16.07
CA ALA A 38 18.02 15.54 -17.26
C ALA A 38 18.97 16.73 -17.03
N VAL A 39 18.92 17.34 -15.85
CA VAL A 39 19.87 18.39 -15.43
C VAL A 39 21.28 17.83 -15.35
N ALA A 40 21.49 16.62 -14.80
CA ALA A 40 22.79 15.97 -14.74
C ALA A 40 23.37 15.70 -16.16
N ALA A 41 22.56 15.15 -17.07
CA ALA A 41 22.96 14.95 -18.46
C ALA A 41 23.34 16.27 -19.16
N LEU A 42 22.58 17.34 -18.91
CA LEU A 42 22.88 18.68 -19.43
C LEU A 42 24.19 19.23 -18.86
N VAL A 43 24.45 19.05 -17.57
CA VAL A 43 25.73 19.43 -16.93
C VAL A 43 26.90 18.69 -17.60
N TYR A 44 26.80 17.37 -17.78
CA TYR A 44 27.84 16.59 -18.45
C TYR A 44 28.09 17.04 -19.89
N ALA A 45 27.02 17.35 -20.64
CA ALA A 45 27.13 17.84 -22.01
C ALA A 45 27.84 19.21 -22.09
N VAL A 46 27.49 20.15 -21.20
CA VAL A 46 28.10 21.48 -21.14
C VAL A 46 29.58 21.41 -20.73
N LEU A 47 29.96 20.42 -19.90
CA LEU A 47 31.35 20.17 -19.52
C LEU A 47 32.17 19.39 -20.58
N GLY A 48 31.56 19.07 -21.73
CA GLY A 48 32.24 18.39 -22.84
C GLY A 48 32.27 16.86 -22.72
N ALA A 49 31.58 16.27 -21.74
CA ALA A 49 31.49 14.83 -21.54
C ALA A 49 30.26 14.26 -22.25
N ALA A 50 30.24 14.31 -23.59
CA ALA A 50 29.08 13.92 -24.39
C ALA A 50 28.66 12.45 -24.20
N ASP A 51 29.62 11.52 -24.16
CA ASP A 51 29.33 10.09 -23.95
C ASP A 51 28.72 9.84 -22.57
N VAL A 52 29.23 10.52 -21.55
CA VAL A 52 28.69 10.44 -20.18
C VAL A 52 27.27 11.02 -20.12
N ALA A 53 27.04 12.16 -20.76
CA ALA A 53 25.71 12.78 -20.85
C ALA A 53 24.67 11.84 -21.50
N LEU A 54 25.05 11.15 -22.57
CA LEU A 54 24.17 10.19 -23.25
C LEU A 54 23.85 8.99 -22.34
N THR A 55 24.85 8.44 -21.63
CA THR A 55 24.63 7.32 -20.71
C THR A 55 23.81 7.71 -19.48
N GLU A 56 23.98 8.93 -18.97
CA GLU A 56 23.14 9.47 -17.90
C GLU A 56 21.69 9.58 -18.39
N ALA A 57 21.45 10.19 -19.55
CA ALA A 57 20.11 10.32 -20.11
C ALA A 57 19.44 8.95 -20.32
N LEU A 58 20.12 7.99 -20.94
CA LEU A 58 19.51 6.70 -21.28
C LEU A 58 19.44 5.74 -20.09
N VAL A 59 20.59 5.45 -19.47
CA VAL A 59 20.67 4.43 -18.40
C VAL A 59 20.38 5.06 -17.05
N GLY A 60 20.96 6.23 -16.77
CA GLY A 60 20.80 6.93 -15.49
C GLY A 60 19.39 7.45 -15.25
N THR A 61 18.72 7.96 -16.29
CA THR A 61 17.37 8.53 -16.18
C THR A 61 16.28 7.63 -16.74
N MET A 62 16.29 7.31 -18.03
CA MET A 62 15.15 6.66 -18.69
C MET A 62 14.93 5.25 -18.14
N LEU A 63 15.98 4.43 -18.08
CA LEU A 63 15.90 3.07 -17.53
C LEU A 63 15.57 3.08 -16.04
N ALA A 64 16.25 3.92 -15.24
CA ALA A 64 15.97 4.02 -13.81
C ALA A 64 14.52 4.43 -13.53
N ILE A 65 14.02 5.47 -14.20
CA ILE A 65 12.63 5.92 -14.08
C ILE A 65 11.65 4.82 -14.46
N THR A 66 11.92 4.09 -15.54
CA THR A 66 11.06 2.98 -15.99
C THR A 66 10.97 1.90 -14.92
N LEU A 67 12.10 1.48 -14.36
CA LEU A 67 12.15 0.49 -13.28
C LEU A 67 11.45 1.00 -12.02
N TYR A 68 11.69 2.25 -11.62
CA TYR A 68 11.01 2.85 -10.47
C TYR A 68 9.51 2.99 -10.69
N ALA A 69 9.05 3.28 -11.91
CA ALA A 69 7.63 3.39 -12.23
C ALA A 69 6.94 2.02 -12.12
N VAL A 70 7.58 0.97 -12.66
CA VAL A 70 7.11 -0.42 -12.52
C VAL A 70 7.09 -0.82 -11.06
N ALA A 71 8.16 -0.56 -10.31
CA ALA A 71 8.26 -0.87 -8.89
C ALA A 71 7.16 -0.16 -8.10
N ALA A 72 7.03 1.17 -8.24
CA ALA A 72 6.00 1.96 -7.55
C ALA A 72 4.59 1.49 -7.88
N ARG A 73 4.31 1.18 -9.15
CA ARG A 73 3.00 0.65 -9.55
C ARG A 73 2.71 -0.72 -8.93
N SER A 74 3.73 -1.58 -8.81
CA SER A 74 3.59 -2.92 -8.22
C SER A 74 3.56 -2.92 -6.69
N SER A 75 4.20 -1.94 -6.03
CA SER A 75 4.34 -1.90 -4.56
C SER A 75 3.26 -1.08 -3.86
N LEU A 76 2.57 -0.18 -4.57
CA LEU A 76 1.53 0.70 -4.02
C LEU A 76 0.12 0.08 -4.12
N THR A 77 0.02 -1.24 -4.05
CA THR A 77 -1.26 -1.96 -3.99
C THR A 77 -1.30 -2.84 -2.74
N MET A 78 -2.33 -2.65 -1.91
CA MET A 78 -2.64 -3.51 -0.79
C MET A 78 -3.70 -4.52 -1.25
N ARG A 79 -3.26 -5.77 -1.42
CA ARG A 79 -4.14 -6.93 -1.67
C ARG A 79 -4.75 -7.40 -0.36
N LEU A 80 -6.07 -7.27 -0.23
CA LEU A 80 -6.89 -7.73 0.88
C LEU A 80 -7.63 -9.00 0.46
N GLY A 81 -7.29 -10.12 1.09
CA GLY A 81 -8.00 -11.38 0.92
C GLY A 81 -9.32 -11.37 1.69
N VAL A 82 -10.41 -11.79 1.04
CA VAL A 82 -11.76 -11.90 1.61
C VAL A 82 -12.37 -13.24 1.26
N LEU A 83 -13.33 -13.73 2.06
CA LEU A 83 -14.04 -14.96 1.69
C LEU A 83 -15.04 -14.67 0.58
N GLN A 84 -15.18 -15.60 -0.37
CA GLN A 84 -16.08 -15.43 -1.53
C GLN A 84 -17.54 -15.20 -1.11
N ASN A 85 -17.97 -15.79 0.00
CA ASN A 85 -19.30 -15.56 0.56
C ASN A 85 -19.50 -14.09 0.97
N GLU A 86 -18.46 -13.41 1.44
CA GLU A 86 -18.50 -12.00 1.85
C GLU A 86 -18.50 -11.04 0.64
N GLU A 87 -17.89 -11.42 -0.49
CA GLU A 87 -17.94 -10.62 -1.73
C GLU A 87 -19.27 -10.80 -2.47
N ILE A 88 -19.80 -12.03 -2.54
CA ILE A 88 -21.10 -12.30 -3.18
C ILE A 88 -22.23 -11.58 -2.42
N GLU A 89 -22.16 -11.49 -1.10
CA GLU A 89 -23.10 -10.71 -0.28
C GLU A 89 -23.11 -9.20 -0.63
N LEU A 90 -22.06 -8.67 -1.26
CA LEU A 90 -22.02 -7.28 -1.73
C LEU A 90 -22.89 -7.05 -2.98
N ASP A 91 -22.97 -8.04 -3.87
CA ASP A 91 -23.63 -7.93 -5.17
C ASP A 91 -25.10 -8.41 -5.17
N SER A 92 -25.50 -9.29 -4.26
CA SER A 92 -26.89 -9.75 -4.17
C SER A 92 -27.72 -8.92 -3.17
N ASP A 93 -28.87 -8.40 -3.63
CA ASP A 93 -29.91 -7.68 -2.85
C ASP A 93 -30.71 -8.61 -1.91
N SER A 94 -30.04 -9.50 -1.17
CA SER A 94 -30.68 -10.41 -0.23
C SER A 94 -30.99 -9.72 1.10
N ILE A 95 -32.29 -9.70 1.46
CA ILE A 95 -32.93 -8.91 2.53
C ILE A 95 -32.60 -9.38 3.96
N ALA A 96 -31.86 -10.48 4.15
CA ALA A 96 -31.72 -11.14 5.45
C ALA A 96 -30.57 -10.65 6.37
N ASP A 97 -29.56 -9.93 5.86
CA ASP A 97 -28.38 -9.53 6.69
C ASP A 97 -27.86 -8.10 6.39
N GLY A 98 -28.79 -7.14 6.27
CA GLY A 98 -28.49 -5.77 5.84
C GLY A 98 -27.49 -5.01 6.73
N LYS A 99 -27.38 -5.33 8.02
CA LYS A 99 -26.44 -4.65 8.93
C LYS A 99 -24.99 -5.08 8.68
N ALA A 100 -24.76 -6.36 8.41
CA ALA A 100 -23.41 -6.86 8.21
C ALA A 100 -22.79 -6.46 6.88
N LYS A 101 -23.62 -6.43 5.83
CA LYS A 101 -23.28 -5.85 4.53
C LYS A 101 -22.88 -4.39 4.68
N GLN A 102 -23.65 -3.62 5.45
CA GLN A 102 -23.35 -2.22 5.72
C GLN A 102 -22.03 -2.03 6.48
N HIS A 103 -21.74 -2.88 7.48
CA HIS A 103 -20.47 -2.84 8.21
C HIS A 103 -19.25 -3.18 7.33
N PHE A 104 -19.36 -4.14 6.40
CA PHE A 104 -18.26 -4.45 5.48
C PHE A 104 -18.04 -3.35 4.44
N VAL A 105 -19.11 -2.80 3.87
CA VAL A 105 -19.02 -1.68 2.91
C VAL A 105 -18.35 -0.48 3.59
N GLN A 106 -18.75 -0.16 4.83
CA GLN A 106 -18.12 0.89 5.63
C GLN A 106 -16.63 0.61 5.87
N LEU A 107 -16.27 -0.61 6.29
CA LEU A 107 -14.87 -0.99 6.49
C LEU A 107 -14.05 -0.87 5.19
N LYS A 108 -14.60 -1.30 4.05
CA LYS A 108 -13.95 -1.19 2.73
C LYS A 108 -13.73 0.27 2.35
N ASP A 109 -14.71 1.13 2.55
CA ASP A 109 -14.62 2.56 2.23
C ASP A 109 -13.65 3.28 3.16
N ASP A 110 -13.63 2.93 4.45
CA ASP A 110 -12.66 3.43 5.42
C ASP A 110 -11.23 3.02 5.02
N LEU A 111 -11.00 1.75 4.71
CA LEU A 111 -9.70 1.26 4.25
C LEU A 111 -9.25 1.93 2.95
N LYS A 112 -10.16 2.07 1.98
CA LYS A 112 -9.87 2.79 0.73
C LYS A 112 -9.48 4.23 1.00
N THR A 113 -10.18 4.91 1.92
CA THR A 113 -9.90 6.29 2.30
C THR A 113 -8.52 6.41 2.94
N ILE A 114 -8.19 5.55 3.89
CA ILE A 114 -6.89 5.54 4.58
C ILE A 114 -5.75 5.26 3.59
N LEU A 115 -5.88 4.20 2.78
CA LEU A 115 -4.85 3.82 1.81
C LEU A 115 -4.62 4.89 0.75
N SER A 116 -5.67 5.59 0.33
CA SER A 116 -5.56 6.66 -0.67
C SER A 116 -4.69 7.84 -0.18
N LYS A 117 -4.70 8.15 1.13
CA LYS A 117 -3.83 9.18 1.73
C LYS A 117 -2.35 8.81 1.65
N HIS A 118 -2.06 7.51 1.69
CA HIS A 118 -0.71 6.95 1.60
C HIS A 118 -0.35 6.49 0.18
N TYR A 119 -1.07 6.99 -0.84
CA TYR A 119 -0.85 6.69 -2.26
C TYR A 119 -0.98 5.21 -2.65
N MET A 120 -1.64 4.40 -1.81
CA MET A 120 -1.88 2.98 -2.03
C MET A 120 -3.29 2.73 -2.58
N ARG A 121 -3.44 1.68 -3.38
CA ARG A 121 -4.73 1.18 -3.87
C ARG A 121 -5.13 -0.08 -3.12
N LEU A 122 -6.42 -0.21 -2.81
CA LEU A 122 -6.99 -1.44 -2.25
C LEU A 122 -7.42 -2.36 -3.39
N GLU A 123 -6.95 -3.61 -3.37
CA GLU A 123 -7.36 -4.68 -4.28
C GLU A 123 -7.96 -5.82 -3.44
N LEU A 124 -9.20 -6.21 -3.74
CA LEU A 124 -9.88 -7.31 -3.07
C LEU A 124 -9.61 -8.60 -3.84
N VAL A 125 -9.25 -9.67 -3.13
CA VAL A 125 -9.00 -10.99 -3.72
C VAL A 125 -9.88 -12.02 -3.01
N PRO A 126 -10.91 -12.57 -3.67
CA PRO A 126 -11.77 -13.58 -3.07
C PRO A 126 -11.08 -14.94 -2.96
N TYR A 127 -11.35 -15.63 -1.86
CA TYR A 127 -10.94 -17.02 -1.63
C TYR A 127 -12.15 -17.87 -1.22
N THR A 128 -12.18 -19.13 -1.66
CA THR A 128 -13.28 -20.06 -1.42
C THR A 128 -13.30 -20.59 0.01
N ASP A 129 -12.14 -20.74 0.64
CA ASP A 129 -12.01 -21.35 1.96
C ASP A 129 -11.03 -20.60 2.88
N ARG A 130 -11.29 -20.66 4.19
CA ARG A 130 -10.47 -20.03 5.24
C ARG A 130 -9.03 -20.57 5.24
N GLN A 131 -8.83 -21.86 4.93
CA GLN A 131 -7.48 -22.43 4.88
C GLN A 131 -6.70 -21.86 3.70
N THR A 132 -7.33 -21.75 2.52
CA THR A 132 -6.69 -21.17 1.33
C THR A 132 -6.36 -19.69 1.52
N LEU A 133 -7.26 -18.94 2.16
CA LEU A 133 -7.05 -17.53 2.49
C LEU A 133 -5.88 -17.33 3.46
N GLN A 134 -5.81 -18.16 4.50
CA GLN A 134 -4.72 -18.07 5.49
C GLN A 134 -3.39 -18.55 4.91
N GLN A 135 -3.41 -19.57 4.04
CA GLN A 135 -2.25 -20.01 3.28
C GLN A 135 -1.74 -18.88 2.35
N ALA A 136 -2.63 -18.19 1.64
CA ALA A 136 -2.27 -17.04 0.81
C ALA A 136 -1.64 -15.88 1.60
N LEU A 137 -2.03 -15.70 2.87
CA LEU A 137 -1.39 -14.73 3.76
C LEU A 137 0.04 -15.17 4.14
N MET A 138 0.25 -16.47 4.37
CA MET A 138 1.57 -17.05 4.68
C MET A 138 2.50 -17.06 3.47
N ASP A 139 1.98 -17.39 2.29
CA ASP A 139 2.69 -17.43 1.01
C ASP A 139 2.93 -16.02 0.43
N LYS A 140 2.52 -14.97 1.15
CA LYS A 140 2.70 -13.54 0.82
C LYS A 140 1.93 -13.07 -0.41
N GLU A 141 0.99 -13.88 -0.92
CA GLU A 141 0.13 -13.51 -2.05
C GLU A 141 -0.79 -12.33 -1.71
N VAL A 142 -1.33 -12.31 -0.48
CA VAL A 142 -2.10 -11.20 0.07
C VAL A 142 -1.32 -10.49 1.19
N HIS A 143 -1.67 -9.23 1.45
CA HIS A 143 -1.04 -8.41 2.47
C HIS A 143 -1.82 -8.43 3.78
N ALA A 144 -3.14 -8.58 3.67
CA ALA A 144 -4.05 -8.70 4.79
C ALA A 144 -5.21 -9.61 4.42
N THR A 145 -5.91 -10.12 5.43
CA THR A 145 -7.15 -10.87 5.30
C THR A 145 -8.21 -10.19 6.15
N CYS A 146 -9.44 -10.10 5.65
CA CYS A 146 -10.60 -9.71 6.45
C CYS A 146 -11.53 -10.91 6.51
N ILE A 147 -11.91 -11.30 7.72
CA ILE A 147 -12.83 -12.42 7.92
C ILE A 147 -13.87 -12.00 8.95
N ARG A 148 -15.13 -12.30 8.68
CA ARG A 148 -16.22 -12.11 9.64
C ARG A 148 -16.07 -13.08 10.82
N ASP A 149 -16.25 -12.58 12.03
CA ASP A 149 -16.38 -13.46 13.20
C ASP A 149 -17.78 -14.06 13.20
N GLU A 150 -17.88 -15.37 12.99
CA GLU A 150 -19.16 -16.11 12.95
C GLU A 150 -19.81 -16.20 14.35
N ARG A 151 -19.16 -15.68 15.40
CA ARG A 151 -19.72 -15.54 16.75
C ARG A 151 -20.70 -14.36 16.84
N SER A 152 -21.69 -14.32 15.95
CA SER A 152 -22.92 -13.59 16.23
C SER A 152 -23.81 -14.48 17.10
N PRO A 153 -24.02 -14.20 18.39
CA PRO A 153 -24.99 -14.94 19.18
C PRO A 153 -26.38 -14.47 18.76
N GLN A 154 -26.96 -15.12 17.75
CA GLN A 154 -28.40 -15.26 17.72
C GLN A 154 -28.73 -16.56 18.47
N ASP A 155 -29.56 -16.41 19.49
CA ASP A 155 -30.14 -17.44 20.35
C ASP A 155 -29.24 -18.07 21.44
N ASN A 156 -28.91 -17.29 22.47
CA ASN A 156 -29.50 -17.53 23.80
C ASN A 156 -28.90 -16.62 24.90
N GLN A 157 -29.78 -16.23 25.83
CA GLN A 157 -29.54 -15.65 27.15
C GLN A 157 -29.30 -14.13 27.25
N LYS A 158 -30.43 -13.44 27.47
CA LYS A 158 -30.50 -12.34 28.45
C LYS A 158 -29.99 -12.84 29.81
N GLN A 159 -28.71 -12.65 30.14
CA GLN A 159 -28.29 -12.49 31.54
C GLN A 159 -26.87 -11.93 31.66
N LEU A 160 -26.76 -10.90 32.51
CA LEU A 160 -25.60 -10.09 32.89
C LEU A 160 -25.16 -8.99 31.91
N GLY A 161 -25.51 -7.74 32.29
CA GLY A 161 -25.19 -6.50 31.59
C GLY A 161 -23.71 -6.14 31.62
N TYR A 162 -22.95 -6.73 30.70
CA TYR A 162 -21.70 -6.18 30.18
C TYR A 162 -21.82 -6.10 28.66
N GLU A 163 -21.91 -4.90 28.11
CA GLU A 163 -21.84 -4.65 26.66
C GLU A 163 -20.43 -4.98 26.16
N PHE A 164 -20.15 -6.25 25.87
CA PHE A 164 -19.03 -6.57 24.99
C PHE A 164 -19.48 -6.25 23.57
N SER A 165 -18.92 -5.18 23.00
CA SER A 165 -19.02 -4.88 21.58
C SER A 165 -18.40 -6.02 20.78
N THR A 166 -19.21 -6.98 20.35
CA THR A 166 -18.76 -8.04 19.43
C THR A 166 -18.46 -7.39 18.09
N GLN A 167 -17.18 -7.16 17.82
CA GLN A 167 -16.70 -6.60 16.56
C GLN A 167 -16.96 -7.62 15.44
N PRO A 168 -17.73 -7.26 14.40
CA PRO A 168 -18.20 -8.23 13.41
C PRO A 168 -17.09 -8.77 12.50
N TYR A 169 -15.97 -8.05 12.36
CA TYR A 169 -14.86 -8.44 11.49
C TYR A 169 -13.54 -8.57 12.24
N HIS A 170 -12.68 -9.42 11.70
CA HIS A 170 -11.30 -9.59 12.14
C HIS A 170 -10.39 -9.40 10.94
N THR A 171 -9.57 -8.36 11.00
CA THR A 171 -8.57 -8.07 9.97
C THR A 171 -7.18 -8.47 10.46
N GLN A 172 -6.53 -9.36 9.71
CA GLN A 172 -5.14 -9.75 9.97
C GLN A 172 -4.23 -9.16 8.92
N THR A 173 -3.07 -8.65 9.32
CA THR A 173 -2.06 -8.13 8.39
C THR A 173 -0.67 -8.63 8.73
N ARG A 174 0.12 -8.94 7.71
CA ARG A 174 1.53 -9.34 7.85
C ARG A 174 2.50 -8.16 7.77
N VAL A 175 2.04 -7.01 7.26
CA VAL A 175 2.90 -5.86 7.01
C VAL A 175 2.78 -4.90 8.20
N GLN A 176 3.87 -4.74 8.95
CA GLN A 176 3.90 -3.90 10.16
C GLN A 176 3.48 -2.46 9.85
N ARG A 177 3.97 -1.87 8.75
CA ARG A 177 3.61 -0.51 8.39
C ARG A 177 2.11 -0.34 8.11
N LEU A 178 1.48 -1.34 7.47
CA LEU A 178 0.03 -1.34 7.25
C LEU A 178 -0.72 -1.48 8.57
N TYR A 179 -0.23 -2.32 9.50
CA TYR A 179 -0.79 -2.45 10.83
C TYR A 179 -0.79 -1.10 11.57
N GLU A 180 0.34 -0.40 11.59
CA GLU A 180 0.46 0.91 12.26
C GLU A 180 -0.47 1.96 11.64
N ILE A 181 -0.55 2.03 10.31
CA ILE A 181 -1.44 2.95 9.59
C ILE A 181 -2.90 2.64 9.93
N MET A 182 -3.29 1.37 9.84
CA MET A 182 -4.65 0.92 10.14
C MET A 182 -5.01 1.17 11.60
N GLN A 183 -4.11 0.87 12.54
CA GLN A 183 -4.34 1.10 13.96
C GLN A 183 -4.51 2.58 14.29
N THR A 184 -3.78 3.46 13.60
CA THR A 184 -3.80 4.90 13.87
C THR A 184 -4.99 5.59 13.20
N GLU A 185 -5.38 5.16 12.00
CA GLU A 185 -6.35 5.88 11.17
C GLU A 185 -7.72 5.21 11.03
N LEU A 186 -7.91 3.95 11.46
CA LEU A 186 -9.26 3.38 11.52
C LEU A 186 -10.06 4.10 12.61
N ALA A 187 -10.97 4.98 12.18
CA ALA A 187 -11.83 5.77 13.04
C ALA A 187 -12.83 4.94 13.86
N SER A 188 -13.01 3.65 13.55
CA SER A 188 -14.00 2.77 14.18
C SER A 188 -13.38 1.44 14.65
N PRO A 189 -12.72 1.41 15.83
CA PRO A 189 -12.35 0.15 16.49
C PRO A 189 -13.56 -0.73 16.85
N ALA A 190 -14.79 -0.24 16.62
CA ALA A 190 -16.03 -0.99 16.82
C ALA A 190 -16.35 -2.00 15.70
N VAL A 191 -15.73 -1.88 14.50
CA VAL A 191 -16.10 -2.67 13.32
C VAL A 191 -15.16 -3.85 13.08
N THR A 192 -13.87 -3.71 13.38
CA THR A 192 -12.88 -4.77 13.16
C THR A 192 -11.83 -4.89 14.25
N THR A 193 -11.49 -6.13 14.63
CA THR A 193 -10.31 -6.43 15.43
C THR A 193 -9.09 -6.52 14.50
N LEU A 194 -8.05 -5.74 14.77
CA LEU A 194 -6.82 -5.75 13.98
C LEU A 194 -5.75 -6.62 14.65
N THR A 195 -5.26 -7.64 13.95
CA THR A 195 -4.16 -8.49 14.45
C THR A 195 -2.96 -8.45 13.51
N TYR A 196 -1.78 -8.21 14.09
CA TYR A 196 -0.51 -8.34 13.39
C TYR A 196 -0.05 -9.80 13.45
N VAL A 197 0.15 -10.41 12.29
CA VAL A 197 0.74 -11.76 12.18
C VAL A 197 2.18 -11.59 11.78
N LYS A 198 3.11 -11.84 12.71
CA LYS A 198 4.52 -11.97 12.36
C LYS A 198 4.66 -13.23 11.52
N ALA A 199 4.96 -13.08 10.23
CA ALA A 199 5.23 -14.24 9.37
C ALA A 199 6.33 -15.09 10.03
N PRO A 200 6.22 -16.44 10.02
CA PRO A 200 7.29 -17.28 10.53
C PRO A 200 8.56 -16.91 9.75
N GLU A 201 9.59 -16.47 10.47
CA GLU A 201 10.93 -16.32 9.90
C GLU A 201 11.29 -17.68 9.33
N ILE A 202 11.26 -17.81 8.01
CA ILE A 202 11.86 -18.95 7.33
C ILE A 202 13.33 -18.85 7.73
N ALA A 203 13.73 -19.66 8.71
CA ALA A 203 15.11 -19.83 9.07
C ALA A 203 15.83 -20.22 7.77
N GLU A 204 16.58 -19.28 7.20
CA GLU A 204 17.52 -19.54 6.14
C GLU A 204 18.54 -20.52 6.70
N HIS A 205 18.25 -21.82 6.55
CA HIS A 205 19.23 -22.88 6.71
C HIS A 205 20.23 -22.73 5.55
N TYR A 206 21.18 -21.79 5.72
CA TYR A 206 22.44 -21.83 5.01
C TYR A 206 23.15 -23.11 5.46
N LYS A 207 23.34 -24.03 4.52
CA LYS A 207 24.18 -25.22 4.68
C LYS A 207 25.30 -25.16 3.65
#